data_AF-A0ABD3NWD3-F1
#
_entry.id   AF-A0ABD3NWD3-F1
#
_cell.length_a   1.000
_cell.length_b   1.000
_cell.length_c   1.000
_cell.angle_alpha   90.00
_cell.angle_beta   90.00
_cell.angle_gamma   90.00
#
_symmetry.space_group_name_H-M   'P 1'
#
loop_
_entity.id
_entity.type
_entity.pdbx_description
1 polymer ?
#
loop_
_entity_poly.entity_id
_entity_poly.type
_entity_poly.pdbx_seq_one_letter_code
_entity_poly.pdbx_strand_id
1 'polypeptide(L)'
;MSATIPSERTAFETIAERLSPTAAAQDPQSQSTIIAAARNEIFRLSSIVGRMASAFLSVPHDSGTGVYVGDEIANLLGEVFIQMLQICKVCGIDLRLSVLSKMELNGRKYPVELCKGKSGKYTKYSQQTGITKTEGQSTLYNDINNISLESHESEQEADTETIEGVTLLLRQFALDRLWDRFHTPRNVALALIGEVGELAELFQWSGDVDETKSGDQTAGLVAIGWKDEEVDKVGQEIADVTIYLIRLADVCGVSLGQVSLKLVG
;
A
#
# COMPACT_ATOMS: atom_id res chain seq x y z
N MET A 1 30.40 4.92 -27.53
CA MET A 1 29.58 3.73 -27.22
C MET A 1 28.68 4.12 -26.07
N SER A 2 27.44 4.51 -26.39
CA SER A 2 26.43 4.90 -25.41
C SER A 2 25.85 3.61 -24.85
N ALA A 3 26.03 3.37 -23.55
CA ALA A 3 25.37 2.27 -22.87
C ALA A 3 23.90 2.66 -22.70
N THR A 4 23.05 2.02 -23.49
CA THR A 4 21.60 2.13 -23.36
C THR A 4 21.22 1.61 -21.98
N ILE A 5 20.75 2.52 -21.11
CA ILE A 5 20.14 2.18 -19.83
C ILE A 5 18.90 1.33 -20.15
N PRO A 6 18.74 0.11 -19.60
CA PRO A 6 17.54 -0.69 -19.83
C PRO A 6 16.30 0.06 -19.37
N SER A 7 15.24 0.06 -20.18
CA SER A 7 13.95 0.70 -19.86
C SER A 7 13.41 0.22 -18.52
N GLU A 8 12.96 1.16 -17.69
CA GLU A 8 12.57 1.08 -16.26
C GLU A 8 11.42 0.11 -15.90
N ARG A 9 11.05 -0.84 -16.78
CA ARG A 9 10.06 -1.90 -16.53
C ARG A 9 10.41 -2.85 -15.37
N THR A 10 11.57 -2.72 -14.74
CA THR A 10 12.19 -3.81 -13.98
C THR A 10 11.92 -3.81 -12.47
N ALA A 11 11.58 -2.73 -11.77
CA ALA A 11 11.61 -2.79 -10.30
C ALA A 11 10.55 -3.72 -9.67
N PHE A 12 9.26 -3.60 -10.05
CA PHE A 12 8.20 -4.47 -9.54
C PHE A 12 8.43 -5.94 -9.94
N GLU A 13 8.67 -6.19 -11.22
CA GLU A 13 8.83 -7.56 -11.76
C GLU A 13 10.16 -8.18 -11.32
N THR A 14 11.29 -7.47 -11.41
CA THR A 14 12.60 -8.00 -11.03
C THR A 14 12.70 -8.27 -9.52
N ILE A 15 12.09 -7.44 -8.66
CA ILE A 15 12.07 -7.76 -7.22
C ILE A 15 11.16 -8.96 -6.98
N ALA A 16 9.97 -9.01 -7.58
CA ALA A 16 9.04 -10.14 -7.43
C ALA A 16 9.63 -11.47 -7.93
N GLU A 17 10.37 -11.45 -9.05
CA GLU A 17 11.07 -12.59 -9.63
C GLU A 17 12.24 -13.09 -8.78
N ARG A 18 12.92 -12.19 -8.05
CA ARG A 18 14.03 -12.54 -7.15
C ARG A 18 13.57 -13.12 -5.81
N LEU A 19 12.30 -12.95 -5.45
CA LEU A 19 11.72 -13.61 -4.28
C LEU A 19 11.53 -15.10 -4.58
N SER A 20 12.09 -16.00 -3.75
CA SER A 20 11.99 -17.46 -3.92
C SER A 20 10.55 -17.94 -4.11
N PRO A 21 10.25 -18.94 -4.97
CA PRO A 21 8.90 -19.47 -5.11
C PRO A 21 8.43 -20.10 -3.80
N THR A 22 7.27 -19.68 -3.29
CA THR A 22 6.56 -20.47 -2.28
C THR A 22 5.73 -21.51 -3.03
N ALA A 23 6.02 -22.78 -2.79
CA ALA A 23 5.28 -23.87 -3.40
C ALA A 23 3.83 -23.92 -2.90
N ALA A 24 2.94 -24.29 -3.82
CA ALA A 24 1.64 -24.92 -3.64
C ALA A 24 0.40 -24.01 -3.45
N ALA A 25 -0.32 -23.81 -4.55
CA ALA A 25 -1.77 -23.67 -4.55
C ALA A 25 -2.36 -24.83 -5.35
N GLN A 26 -2.92 -25.86 -4.67
CA GLN A 26 -3.91 -26.83 -5.20
C GLN A 26 -4.44 -27.87 -4.18
N ASP A 27 -4.14 -27.78 -2.87
CA ASP A 27 -4.58 -28.76 -1.84
C ASP A 27 -5.34 -28.07 -0.68
N PRO A 28 -6.47 -28.55 -0.15
CA PRO A 28 -7.07 -28.02 1.09
C PRO A 28 -6.11 -27.96 2.29
N GLN A 29 -5.10 -28.83 2.36
CA GLN A 29 -4.00 -28.74 3.34
C GLN A 29 -3.15 -27.45 3.15
N SER A 30 -3.21 -26.83 1.96
CA SER A 30 -2.49 -25.60 1.59
C SER A 30 -3.12 -24.31 2.11
N GLN A 31 -4.42 -24.25 2.43
CA GLN A 31 -5.07 -22.99 2.83
C GLN A 31 -4.67 -22.53 4.24
N SER A 32 -4.64 -23.45 5.21
CA SER A 32 -4.09 -23.17 6.55
C SER A 32 -2.61 -22.76 6.46
N THR A 33 -1.88 -23.31 5.48
CA THR A 33 -0.48 -22.98 5.23
C THR A 33 -0.32 -21.57 4.65
N ILE A 34 -1.21 -21.13 3.75
CA ILE A 34 -1.21 -19.76 3.19
C ILE A 34 -1.56 -18.74 4.28
N ILE A 35 -2.58 -18.97 5.11
CA ILE A 35 -2.93 -18.05 6.22
C ILE A 35 -1.77 -17.95 7.21
N ALA A 36 -1.17 -19.08 7.59
CA ALA A 36 -0.02 -19.09 8.48
C ALA A 36 1.18 -18.35 7.86
N ALA A 37 1.42 -18.53 6.55
CA ALA A 37 2.44 -17.80 5.83
C ALA A 37 2.14 -16.29 5.83
N ALA A 38 0.91 -15.87 5.51
CA ALA A 38 0.52 -14.46 5.50
C ALA A 38 0.69 -13.81 6.88
N ARG A 39 0.28 -14.50 7.96
CA ARG A 39 0.51 -14.06 9.35
C ARG A 39 1.99 -13.89 9.65
N ASN A 40 2.83 -14.84 9.24
CA ASN A 40 4.27 -14.73 9.42
C ASN A 40 4.85 -13.51 8.70
N GLU A 41 4.42 -13.25 7.46
CA GLU A 41 4.85 -12.08 6.71
C GLU A 41 4.35 -10.77 7.33
N ILE A 42 3.14 -10.74 7.90
CA ILE A 42 2.60 -9.59 8.65
C ILE A 42 3.39 -9.34 9.95
N PHE A 43 3.83 -10.39 10.66
CA PHE A 43 4.72 -10.22 11.81
C PHE A 43 6.09 -9.64 11.41
N ARG A 44 6.65 -10.07 10.27
CA ARG A 44 7.89 -9.48 9.74
C ARG A 44 7.69 -8.01 9.36
N LEU A 45 6.59 -7.69 8.67
CA LEU A 45 6.21 -6.31 8.36
C LEU A 45 6.12 -5.45 9.63
N SER A 46 5.40 -5.94 10.65
CA SER A 46 5.25 -5.25 11.94
C SER A 46 6.61 -5.01 12.62
N SER A 47 7.54 -5.98 12.52
CA SER A 47 8.89 -5.82 13.06
C SER A 47 9.70 -4.75 12.33
N ILE A 48 9.66 -4.72 11.00
CA ILE A 48 10.36 -3.70 10.19
C ILE A 48 9.77 -2.32 10.48
N VAL A 49 8.44 -2.21 10.52
CA VAL A 49 7.73 -0.96 10.81
C VAL A 49 8.01 -0.47 12.23
N GLY A 50 8.16 -1.37 13.21
CA GLY A 50 8.60 -1.02 14.56
C GLY A 50 10.03 -0.44 14.60
N ARG A 51 10.97 -1.04 13.86
CA ARG A 51 12.34 -0.49 13.69
C ARG A 51 12.30 0.89 13.03
N MET A 52 11.49 1.04 11.98
CA MET A 52 11.28 2.31 11.29
C MET A 52 10.72 3.37 12.26
N ALA A 53 9.66 3.06 13.00
CA ALA A 53 9.08 3.97 13.98
C ALA A 53 10.11 4.43 15.03
N SER A 54 10.97 3.51 15.48
CA SER A 54 12.08 3.84 16.37
C SER A 54 13.09 4.81 15.72
N ALA A 55 13.48 4.58 14.48
CA ALA A 55 14.40 5.48 13.76
C ALA A 55 13.79 6.89 13.56
N PHE A 56 12.48 6.97 13.32
CA PHE A 56 11.76 8.25 13.22
C PHE A 56 11.70 9.06 14.52
N LEU A 57 12.03 8.47 15.68
CA LEU A 57 12.16 9.23 16.93
C LEU A 57 13.31 10.24 16.88
N SER A 58 14.32 9.99 16.05
CA SER A 58 15.46 10.88 15.82
C SER A 58 15.20 11.96 14.78
N VAL A 59 14.05 11.92 14.08
CA VAL A 59 13.67 12.91 13.06
C VAL A 59 12.96 14.11 13.71
N PRO A 60 13.44 15.36 13.53
CA PRO A 60 12.81 16.55 14.09
C PRO A 60 11.35 16.70 13.66
N HIS A 61 10.50 17.18 14.58
CA HIS A 61 9.05 17.30 14.38
C HIS A 61 8.66 18.32 13.28
N ASP A 62 9.51 19.31 13.03
CA ASP A 62 9.31 20.41 12.09
C ASP A 62 9.98 20.18 10.73
N SER A 63 10.46 18.97 10.48
CA SER A 63 10.97 18.56 9.16
C SER A 63 9.88 18.75 8.11
N GLY A 64 10.10 19.67 7.18
CA GLY A 64 9.24 19.89 6.01
C GLY A 64 9.25 18.69 5.05
N THR A 65 8.57 18.83 3.90
CA THR A 65 8.66 17.86 2.81
C THR A 65 10.02 17.94 2.12
N GLY A 66 10.53 16.81 1.61
CA GLY A 66 11.81 16.73 0.90
C GLY A 66 13.06 16.64 1.80
N VAL A 67 12.89 16.26 3.07
CA VAL A 67 14.01 16.08 4.01
C VAL A 67 14.58 14.68 3.85
N TYR A 68 15.86 14.59 3.49
CA TYR A 68 16.59 13.31 3.52
C TYR A 68 16.73 12.84 4.98
N VAL A 69 16.19 11.65 5.24
CA VAL A 69 16.06 11.04 6.57
C VAL A 69 17.21 10.10 6.95
N GLY A 70 18.24 9.99 6.11
CA GLY A 70 19.38 9.10 6.34
C GLY A 70 19.22 7.70 5.75
N ASP A 71 20.34 7.00 5.60
CA ASP A 71 20.41 5.67 4.99
C ASP A 71 19.65 4.59 5.80
N GLU A 72 19.60 4.70 7.12
CA GLU A 72 18.89 3.76 7.97
C GLU A 72 17.39 3.73 7.65
N ILE A 73 16.75 4.91 7.64
CA ILE A 73 15.32 5.03 7.33
C ILE A 73 15.08 4.66 5.86
N ALA A 74 15.94 5.10 4.93
CA ALA A 74 15.82 4.73 3.53
C ALA A 74 15.80 3.20 3.34
N ASN A 75 16.76 2.48 3.95
CA ASN A 75 16.80 1.03 3.89
C ASN A 75 15.56 0.38 4.52
N LEU A 76 15.07 0.89 5.65
CA LEU A 76 13.86 0.39 6.28
C LEU A 76 12.62 0.57 5.39
N LEU A 77 12.49 1.69 4.67
CA LEU A 77 11.42 1.87 3.67
C LEU A 77 11.52 0.83 2.55
N GLY A 78 12.74 0.57 2.07
CA GLY A 78 13.00 -0.49 1.09
C GLY A 78 12.64 -1.89 1.60
N GLU A 79 12.97 -2.20 2.86
CA GLU A 79 12.60 -3.45 3.54
C GLU A 79 11.07 -3.59 3.64
N VAL A 80 10.35 -2.53 4.02
CA VAL A 80 8.87 -2.54 4.04
C VAL A 80 8.32 -2.85 2.66
N PHE A 81 8.84 -2.22 1.60
CA PHE A 81 8.34 -2.45 0.24
C PHE A 81 8.55 -3.90 -0.23
N ILE A 82 9.73 -4.46 0.03
CA ILE A 82 10.03 -5.87 -0.26
C ILE A 82 9.07 -6.78 0.52
N GLN A 83 8.80 -6.44 1.78
CA GLN A 83 7.88 -7.20 2.61
C GLN A 83 6.43 -7.14 2.09
N MET A 84 5.99 -6.00 1.55
CA MET A 84 4.70 -5.87 0.88
C MET A 84 4.60 -6.78 -0.34
N LEU A 85 5.64 -6.85 -1.18
CA LEU A 85 5.69 -7.78 -2.31
C LEU A 85 5.61 -9.25 -1.87
N GLN A 86 6.25 -9.60 -0.76
CA GLN A 86 6.20 -10.95 -0.21
C GLN A 86 4.81 -11.31 0.34
N ILE A 87 4.13 -10.37 1.01
CA ILE A 87 2.73 -10.54 1.45
C ILE A 87 1.83 -10.73 0.22
N CYS A 88 1.97 -9.86 -0.79
CA CYS A 88 1.20 -9.96 -2.03
C CYS A 88 1.37 -11.32 -2.71
N LYS A 89 2.62 -11.83 -2.76
CA LYS A 89 2.91 -13.15 -3.31
C LYS A 89 2.21 -14.28 -2.56
N VAL A 90 2.27 -14.27 -1.23
CA VAL A 90 1.59 -15.29 -0.40
C VAL A 90 0.08 -15.20 -0.56
N CYS A 91 -0.46 -13.99 -0.65
CA CYS A 91 -1.87 -13.72 -0.84
C CYS A 91 -2.31 -13.73 -2.32
N GLY A 92 -1.46 -14.04 -3.30
CA GLY A 92 -1.85 -13.98 -4.72
C GLY A 92 -2.47 -12.65 -5.19
N ILE A 93 -2.07 -11.53 -4.58
CA ILE A 93 -2.59 -10.19 -4.86
C ILE A 93 -1.61 -9.45 -5.78
N ASP A 94 -2.14 -8.76 -6.79
CA ASP A 94 -1.36 -7.84 -7.60
C ASP A 94 -1.23 -6.50 -6.86
N LEU A 95 -0.01 -6.18 -6.42
CA LEU A 95 0.26 -4.96 -5.66
C LEU A 95 -0.05 -3.69 -6.46
N ARG A 96 0.37 -3.65 -7.73
CA ARG A 96 0.22 -2.47 -8.57
C ARG A 96 -1.27 -2.20 -8.82
N LEU A 97 -2.01 -3.22 -9.24
CA LEU A 97 -3.45 -3.08 -9.50
C LEU A 97 -4.20 -2.70 -8.22
N SER A 98 -3.84 -3.27 -7.07
CA SER A 98 -4.45 -2.92 -5.79
C SER A 98 -4.23 -1.45 -5.44
N VAL A 99 -3.01 -0.94 -5.62
CA VAL A 99 -2.68 0.48 -5.39
C VAL A 99 -3.47 1.38 -6.34
N LEU A 100 -3.48 1.10 -7.64
CA LEU A 100 -4.20 1.93 -8.63
C LEU A 100 -5.70 1.97 -8.37
N SER A 101 -6.32 0.81 -8.12
CA SER A 101 -7.73 0.71 -7.79
C SER A 101 -8.08 1.43 -6.48
N LYS A 102 -7.21 1.36 -5.47
CA LYS A 102 -7.39 2.09 -4.21
C LYS A 102 -7.24 3.59 -4.40
N MET A 103 -6.30 4.03 -5.24
CA MET A 103 -6.15 5.45 -5.57
C MET A 103 -7.38 6.02 -6.27
N GLU A 104 -7.99 5.27 -7.19
CA GLU A 104 -9.25 5.66 -7.83
C GLU A 104 -10.39 5.79 -6.80
N LEU A 105 -10.55 4.79 -5.93
CA LEU A 105 -11.52 4.85 -4.83
C LEU A 105 -11.26 6.05 -3.91
N ASN A 106 -10.00 6.32 -3.57
CA ASN A 106 -9.62 7.47 -2.75
C ASN A 106 -9.91 8.79 -3.48
N GLY A 107 -9.78 8.84 -4.80
CA GLY A 107 -10.22 9.97 -5.64
C GLY A 107 -11.71 10.25 -5.49
N ARG A 108 -12.55 9.19 -5.55
CA ARG A 108 -14.00 9.28 -5.33
C ARG A 108 -14.36 9.65 -3.89
N LYS A 109 -13.64 9.12 -2.90
CA LYS A 109 -13.83 9.45 -1.46
C LYS A 109 -13.47 10.89 -1.14
N TYR A 110 -12.45 11.43 -1.80
CA TYR A 110 -11.92 12.76 -1.55
C TYR A 110 -11.91 13.61 -2.82
N PRO A 111 -13.07 14.06 -3.33
CA PRO A 111 -13.11 14.96 -4.48
C PRO A 111 -12.41 16.29 -4.18
N VAL A 112 -11.61 16.78 -5.13
CA VAL A 112 -10.71 17.94 -4.94
C VAL A 112 -11.49 19.18 -4.50
N GLU A 113 -12.59 19.47 -5.17
CA GLU A 113 -13.49 20.59 -4.92
C GLU A 113 -14.09 20.60 -3.52
N LEU A 114 -14.21 19.44 -2.87
CA LEU A 114 -14.75 19.32 -1.52
C LEU A 114 -13.67 19.37 -0.44
N CYS A 115 -12.50 18.79 -0.70
CA CYS A 115 -11.48 18.52 0.32
C CYS A 115 -10.20 19.37 0.24
N LYS A 116 -10.04 20.21 -0.81
CA LYS A 116 -8.83 21.02 -0.99
C LYS A 116 -8.47 21.84 0.26
N GLY A 117 -7.24 21.65 0.74
CA GLY A 117 -6.69 22.30 1.94
C GLY A 117 -7.24 21.81 3.28
N LYS A 118 -8.03 20.72 3.30
CA LYS A 118 -8.68 20.18 4.51
C LYS A 118 -8.16 18.78 4.82
N SER A 119 -7.81 18.50 6.07
CA SER A 119 -7.34 17.20 6.57
C SER A 119 -8.45 16.30 7.15
N GLY A 120 -9.71 16.66 6.96
CA GLY A 120 -10.83 15.90 7.49
C GLY A 120 -11.04 14.58 6.75
N LYS A 121 -11.53 13.55 7.47
CA LYS A 121 -11.90 12.25 6.89
C LYS A 121 -13.00 12.40 5.82
N TYR A 122 -13.00 11.50 4.84
CA TYR A 122 -13.96 11.49 3.72
C TYR A 122 -15.43 11.41 4.16
N THR A 123 -15.71 10.92 5.38
CA THR A 123 -17.07 10.81 5.92
C THR A 123 -17.80 12.14 5.99
N LYS A 124 -17.09 13.27 5.90
CA LYS A 124 -17.67 14.62 5.77
C LYS A 124 -18.33 14.87 4.40
N TYR A 125 -17.99 14.07 3.40
CA TYR A 125 -18.43 14.19 2.02
C TYR A 125 -19.32 13.02 1.59
N SER A 126 -19.64 12.09 2.49
CA SER A 126 -20.45 10.90 2.17
C SER A 126 -21.82 11.22 1.59
N GLN A 127 -22.43 12.35 1.97
CA GLN A 127 -23.72 12.77 1.38
C GLN A 127 -23.58 13.14 -0.10
N GLN A 128 -22.43 13.68 -0.50
CA GLN A 128 -22.14 14.09 -1.87
C GLN A 128 -21.60 12.94 -2.71
N THR A 129 -20.75 12.09 -2.13
CA THR A 129 -20.07 11.01 -2.86
C THR A 129 -20.87 9.71 -2.88
N GLY A 130 -21.83 9.54 -1.97
CA GLY A 130 -22.53 8.27 -1.75
C GLY A 130 -21.65 7.19 -1.09
N ILE A 131 -20.40 7.50 -0.74
CA ILE A 131 -19.46 6.54 -0.14
C ILE A 131 -19.48 6.71 1.39
N THR A 132 -19.88 5.65 2.10
CA THR A 132 -19.95 5.61 3.57
C THR A 132 -18.97 4.59 4.11
N LYS A 133 -18.87 4.39 5.43
CA LYS A 133 -17.98 3.36 6.01
C LYS A 133 -18.32 1.93 5.55
N THR A 134 -19.55 1.68 5.12
CA THR A 134 -20.05 0.35 4.78
C THR A 134 -20.47 0.23 3.31
N GLU A 135 -20.64 1.34 2.60
CA GLU A 135 -21.16 1.36 1.22
C GLU A 135 -20.19 2.10 0.29
N GLY A 136 -20.06 1.60 -0.95
CA GLY A 136 -19.20 2.21 -1.97
C GLY A 136 -17.70 2.05 -1.73
N GLN A 137 -17.30 1.12 -0.87
CA GLN A 137 -15.90 0.85 -0.50
C GLN A 137 -15.20 -0.15 -1.43
N SER A 138 -15.94 -0.93 -2.22
CA SER A 138 -15.34 -1.99 -3.03
C SER A 138 -14.51 -1.44 -4.20
N THR A 139 -13.44 -2.16 -4.54
CA THR A 139 -12.62 -1.87 -5.72
C THR A 139 -12.77 -2.90 -6.85
N LEU A 140 -13.59 -3.94 -6.66
CA LEU A 140 -13.79 -5.04 -7.63
C LEU A 140 -14.37 -4.60 -8.99
N TYR A 141 -15.07 -3.46 -9.03
CA TYR A 141 -15.75 -2.96 -10.23
C TYR A 141 -15.02 -1.81 -10.91
N ASN A 142 -13.80 -1.50 -10.48
CA ASN A 142 -13.01 -0.46 -11.12
C ASN A 142 -12.50 -0.98 -12.48
N ASP A 143 -12.81 -0.28 -13.57
CA ASP A 143 -12.33 -0.64 -14.90
C ASP A 143 -10.87 -0.18 -15.05
N ILE A 144 -9.95 -1.04 -14.62
CA ILE A 144 -8.52 -0.72 -14.48
C ILE A 144 -7.87 -0.33 -15.82
N ASN A 145 -8.43 -0.82 -16.94
CA ASN A 145 -7.97 -0.49 -18.30
C ASN A 145 -8.41 0.90 -18.76
N ASN A 146 -9.33 1.55 -18.02
CA ASN A 146 -9.89 2.86 -18.33
C ASN A 146 -9.69 3.85 -17.18
N ILE A 147 -8.73 3.59 -16.29
CA ILE A 147 -8.24 4.56 -15.30
C ILE A 147 -7.54 5.69 -16.08
N SER A 148 -8.35 6.59 -16.64
CA SER A 148 -7.92 7.87 -17.16
C SER A 148 -7.68 8.78 -15.95
N LEU A 149 -6.50 8.67 -15.35
CA LEU A 149 -6.05 9.66 -14.38
C LEU A 149 -5.74 10.92 -15.17
N GLU A 150 -6.77 11.74 -15.41
CA GLU A 150 -6.63 13.05 -16.04
C GLU A 150 -5.66 13.90 -15.22
N SER A 151 -4.37 13.81 -15.55
CA SER A 151 -3.36 14.73 -15.08
C SER A 151 -3.58 16.03 -15.85
N HIS A 152 -4.41 16.89 -15.28
CA HIS A 152 -4.40 18.29 -15.70
C HIS A 152 -2.99 18.83 -15.40
N GLU A 153 -2.23 19.12 -16.45
CA GLU A 153 -1.01 19.96 -16.50
C GLU A 153 0.38 19.30 -16.72
N SER A 154 0.54 17.97 -16.92
CA SER A 154 1.84 17.41 -17.34
C SER A 154 1.80 16.71 -18.71
N GLU A 155 2.60 17.20 -19.66
CA GLU A 155 2.76 16.63 -21.03
C GLU A 155 3.37 15.21 -21.08
N GLN A 156 3.70 14.61 -19.93
CA GLN A 156 4.12 13.22 -19.82
C GLN A 156 3.13 12.45 -18.95
N GLU A 157 2.44 11.49 -19.55
CA GLU A 157 1.63 10.50 -18.86
C GLU A 157 2.54 9.67 -17.94
N ALA A 158 2.20 9.59 -16.66
CA ALA A 158 3.02 8.85 -15.70
C ALA A 158 2.97 7.35 -16.03
N ASP A 159 4.13 6.70 -16.20
CA ASP A 159 4.21 5.27 -16.46
C ASP A 159 3.86 4.46 -15.19
N THR A 160 2.58 4.13 -15.04
CA THR A 160 2.06 3.41 -13.86
C THR A 160 2.57 1.97 -13.74
N GLU A 161 3.31 1.46 -14.72
CA GLU A 161 4.02 0.17 -14.61
C GLU A 161 5.26 0.27 -13.69
N THR A 162 5.72 1.49 -13.38
CA THR A 162 6.92 1.75 -12.56
C THR A 162 6.59 2.31 -11.18
N ILE A 163 7.46 2.07 -10.19
CA ILE A 163 7.30 2.65 -8.84
C ILE A 163 7.38 4.17 -8.92
N GLU A 164 8.27 4.68 -9.76
CA GLU A 164 8.49 6.09 -10.01
C GLU A 164 7.23 6.76 -10.59
N GLY A 165 6.56 6.13 -11.57
CA GLY A 165 5.31 6.64 -12.13
C GLY A 165 4.17 6.65 -11.10
N VAL A 166 4.01 5.59 -10.31
CA VAL A 166 3.03 5.57 -9.21
C VAL A 166 3.36 6.63 -8.14
N THR A 167 4.64 6.87 -7.88
CA THR A 167 5.11 7.93 -6.96
C THR A 167 4.69 9.31 -7.47
N LEU A 168 4.90 9.59 -8.76
CA LEU A 168 4.48 10.85 -9.39
C LEU A 168 2.97 11.04 -9.30
N LEU A 169 2.20 9.98 -9.55
CA LEU A 169 0.75 10.00 -9.46
C LEU A 169 0.26 10.33 -8.04
N LEU A 170 0.83 9.68 -7.02
CA LEU A 170 0.49 9.95 -5.62
C LEU A 170 0.89 11.37 -5.19
N ARG A 171 2.03 11.86 -5.69
CA ARG A 171 2.47 13.23 -5.45
C ARG A 171 1.47 14.22 -6.02
N GLN A 172 1.03 14.01 -7.26
CA GLN A 172 0.02 14.87 -7.89
C GLN A 172 -1.32 14.81 -7.15
N PHE A 173 -1.79 13.62 -6.79
CA PHE A 173 -3.01 13.42 -6.01
C PHE A 173 -3.04 14.26 -4.72
N ALA A 174 -1.92 14.33 -4.01
CA ALA A 174 -1.76 15.13 -2.80
C ALA A 174 -1.67 16.64 -3.09
N LEU A 175 -0.97 17.03 -4.17
CA LEU A 175 -0.82 18.44 -4.57
C LEU A 175 -2.15 19.07 -4.98
N ASP A 176 -2.97 18.36 -5.77
CA ASP A 176 -4.29 18.86 -6.23
C ASP A 176 -5.18 19.23 -5.04
N ARG A 177 -5.06 18.47 -3.95
CA ARG A 177 -5.82 18.61 -2.70
C ARG A 177 -5.14 19.54 -1.69
N LEU A 178 -3.95 20.08 -1.96
CA LEU A 178 -3.13 20.84 -1.00
C LEU A 178 -2.91 20.07 0.31
N TRP A 179 -2.66 18.76 0.19
CA TRP A 179 -2.42 17.87 1.32
C TRP A 179 -0.95 17.68 1.66
N ASP A 180 -0.06 18.09 0.76
CA ASP A 180 1.38 18.18 0.98
C ASP A 180 1.73 18.86 2.32
N ARG A 181 1.00 19.92 2.70
CA ARG A 181 1.14 20.61 3.99
C ARG A 181 0.86 19.75 5.22
N PHE A 182 0.12 18.66 5.09
CA PHE A 182 -0.20 17.72 6.17
C PHE A 182 0.72 16.50 6.13
N HIS A 183 1.34 16.21 4.99
CA HIS A 183 2.18 15.04 4.74
C HIS A 183 3.64 15.29 5.17
N THR A 184 3.86 15.66 6.43
CA THR A 184 5.21 15.62 7.02
C THR A 184 5.67 14.18 7.19
N PRO A 185 6.98 13.89 7.17
CA PRO A 185 7.48 12.51 7.31
C PRO A 185 6.90 11.75 8.50
N ARG A 186 6.79 12.41 9.67
CA ARG A 186 6.24 11.77 10.87
C ARG A 186 4.74 11.50 10.78
N ASN A 187 3.96 12.40 10.18
CA ASN A 187 2.53 12.20 10.01
C ASN A 187 2.24 11.03 9.05
N VAL A 188 2.98 10.97 7.94
CA VAL A 188 2.84 9.89 6.95
C VAL A 188 3.32 8.55 7.54
N ALA A 189 4.42 8.54 8.31
CA ALA A 189 4.86 7.34 9.01
C ALA A 189 3.82 6.82 10.02
N LEU A 190 3.14 7.72 10.76
CA LEU A 190 2.06 7.34 11.67
C LEU A 190 0.84 6.80 10.93
N ALA A 191 0.50 7.37 9.77
CA ALA A 191 -0.58 6.84 8.93
C ALA A 191 -0.24 5.42 8.45
N LEU A 192 0.97 5.19 7.94
CA LEU A 192 1.47 3.86 7.55
C LEU A 192 1.35 2.85 8.70
N ILE A 193 1.76 3.22 9.91
CA ILE A 193 1.64 2.34 11.10
C ILE A 193 0.18 1.95 11.35
N GLY A 194 -0.75 2.89 11.17
CA GLY A 194 -2.19 2.63 11.27
C GLY A 194 -2.65 1.57 10.27
N GLU A 195 -2.32 1.74 8.99
CA GLU A 195 -2.73 0.81 7.92
C GLU A 195 -2.11 -0.59 8.08
N VAL A 196 -0.91 -0.70 8.66
CA VAL A 196 -0.31 -2.00 9.01
C VAL A 196 -1.13 -2.71 10.09
N GLY A 197 -1.71 -1.94 11.02
CA GLY A 197 -2.66 -2.44 12.01
C GLY A 197 -3.96 -2.93 11.35
N GLU A 198 -4.55 -2.13 10.45
CA GLU A 198 -5.77 -2.51 9.71
C GLU A 198 -5.55 -3.78 8.87
N LEU A 199 -4.40 -3.91 8.21
CA LEU A 199 -4.00 -5.15 7.53
C LEU A 199 -3.88 -6.33 8.51
N ALA A 200 -3.26 -6.14 9.68
CA ALA A 200 -3.12 -7.21 10.67
C ALA A 200 -4.47 -7.66 11.25
N GLU A 201 -5.43 -6.74 11.41
CA GLU A 201 -6.77 -7.04 11.90
C GLU A 201 -7.52 -8.06 11.01
N LEU A 202 -7.24 -8.07 9.70
CA LEU A 202 -7.83 -9.03 8.76
C LEU A 202 -7.38 -10.48 9.04
N PHE A 203 -6.18 -10.67 9.57
CA PHE A 203 -5.55 -11.98 9.77
C PHE A 203 -5.50 -12.44 11.24
N GLN A 204 -5.94 -11.59 12.18
CA GLN A 204 -5.69 -11.80 13.61
C GLN A 204 -6.37 -13.06 14.18
N TRP A 205 -7.57 -13.43 13.68
CA TRP A 205 -8.36 -14.57 14.15
C TRP A 205 -8.45 -15.70 13.11
N SER A 206 -7.83 -15.52 11.94
CA SER A 206 -7.92 -16.43 10.80
C SER A 206 -7.37 -17.81 11.14
N GLY A 207 -8.24 -18.83 11.07
CA GLY A 207 -7.88 -20.24 11.27
C GLY A 207 -7.80 -20.71 12.72
N ASP A 208 -7.87 -19.81 13.71
CA ASP A 208 -7.76 -20.14 15.14
C ASP A 208 -9.14 -20.22 15.85
N VAL A 209 -10.18 -19.61 15.25
CA VAL A 209 -11.54 -19.54 15.84
C VAL A 209 -12.54 -20.33 15.00
N ASP A 210 -13.26 -21.23 15.66
CA ASP A 210 -14.38 -21.99 15.07
C ASP A 210 -15.62 -21.09 14.97
N GLU A 211 -15.88 -20.53 13.78
CA GLU A 211 -17.02 -19.62 13.52
C GLU A 211 -18.37 -20.22 13.89
N THR A 212 -18.50 -21.55 13.81
CA THR A 212 -19.74 -22.24 14.16
C THR A 212 -20.11 -22.09 15.64
N LYS A 213 -19.15 -21.63 16.47
CA LYS A 213 -19.31 -21.42 17.90
C LYS A 213 -19.28 -19.95 18.33
N SER A 214 -18.70 -19.04 17.55
CA SER A 214 -18.58 -17.63 17.95
C SER A 214 -19.89 -16.86 17.76
N GLY A 215 -20.73 -17.24 16.80
CA GLY A 215 -21.97 -16.51 16.47
C GLY A 215 -21.74 -15.06 16.01
N ASP A 216 -20.48 -14.67 15.82
CA ASP A 216 -20.02 -13.31 15.56
C ASP A 216 -19.19 -13.31 14.27
N GLN A 217 -19.53 -12.39 13.35
CA GLN A 217 -18.89 -12.23 12.04
C GLN A 217 -17.51 -11.54 12.14
N THR A 218 -16.99 -11.35 13.35
CA THR A 218 -15.69 -10.71 13.65
C THR A 218 -14.52 -11.68 13.69
N ALA A 219 -14.76 -12.97 13.46
CA ALA A 219 -13.67 -13.91 13.21
C ALA A 219 -12.99 -13.49 11.89
N GLY A 220 -11.82 -12.86 11.99
CA GLY A 220 -11.01 -12.46 10.82
C GLY A 220 -10.86 -13.60 9.82
N LEU A 221 -10.64 -13.26 8.54
CA LEU A 221 -10.76 -14.13 7.35
C LEU A 221 -10.66 -15.63 7.65
N VAL A 222 -11.81 -16.28 7.81
CA VAL A 222 -11.88 -17.70 8.18
C VAL A 222 -11.97 -18.53 6.91
N ALA A 223 -10.87 -19.21 6.63
CA ALA A 223 -10.62 -19.97 5.42
C ALA A 223 -10.51 -19.07 4.18
N ILE A 224 -9.35 -19.12 3.52
CA ILE A 224 -9.18 -18.51 2.21
C ILE A 224 -9.93 -19.38 1.18
N GLY A 225 -11.25 -19.19 1.10
CA GLY A 225 -12.12 -19.70 0.04
C GLY A 225 -12.29 -18.71 -1.12
N TRP A 226 -11.50 -17.62 -1.14
CA TRP A 226 -11.54 -16.49 -2.09
C TRP A 226 -12.96 -16.10 -2.50
N LYS A 227 -13.77 -15.58 -1.59
CA LYS A 227 -14.86 -14.71 -2.03
C LYS A 227 -14.25 -13.40 -2.49
N ASP A 228 -14.64 -12.90 -3.66
CA ASP A 228 -14.07 -11.67 -4.24
C ASP A 228 -14.03 -10.50 -3.23
N GLU A 229 -15.02 -10.41 -2.34
CA GLU A 229 -15.10 -9.40 -1.28
C GLU A 229 -13.96 -9.45 -0.25
N GLU A 230 -13.46 -10.64 0.09
CA GLU A 230 -12.35 -10.81 1.05
C GLU A 230 -11.02 -10.44 0.40
N VAL A 231 -10.86 -10.84 -0.86
CA VAL A 231 -9.71 -10.49 -1.70
C VAL A 231 -9.62 -8.98 -1.87
N ASP A 232 -10.76 -8.35 -2.14
CA ASP A 232 -10.88 -6.89 -2.24
C ASP A 232 -10.46 -6.22 -0.94
N LYS A 233 -10.92 -6.69 0.23
CA LYS A 233 -10.50 -6.14 1.53
C LYS A 233 -8.99 -6.27 1.77
N VAL A 234 -8.41 -7.45 1.57
CA VAL A 234 -6.96 -7.64 1.75
C VAL A 234 -6.18 -6.77 0.78
N GLY A 235 -6.58 -6.74 -0.50
CA GLY A 235 -5.96 -5.88 -1.51
C GLY A 235 -6.04 -4.40 -1.16
N GLN A 236 -7.16 -3.97 -0.60
CA GLN A 236 -7.37 -2.60 -0.15
C GLN A 236 -6.46 -2.18 1.01
N GLU A 237 -6.25 -3.04 2.01
CA GLU A 237 -5.34 -2.74 3.14
C GLU A 237 -3.87 -2.81 2.72
N ILE A 238 -3.51 -3.77 1.85
CA ILE A 238 -2.19 -3.82 1.21
C ILE A 238 -1.90 -2.53 0.43
N ALA A 239 -2.92 -2.05 -0.30
CA ALA A 239 -2.82 -0.82 -1.06
C ALA A 239 -2.63 0.41 -0.16
N ASP A 240 -3.40 0.53 0.93
CA ASP A 240 -3.27 1.66 1.86
C ASP A 240 -1.87 1.70 2.52
N VAL A 241 -1.35 0.57 3.00
CA VAL A 241 0.03 0.49 3.51
C VAL A 241 1.04 0.95 2.45
N THR A 242 0.86 0.50 1.21
CA THR A 242 1.80 0.79 0.11
C THR A 242 1.70 2.24 -0.36
N ILE A 243 0.51 2.82 -0.39
CA ILE A 243 0.27 4.22 -0.73
C ILE A 243 1.00 5.14 0.26
N TYR A 244 0.85 4.89 1.57
CA TYR A 244 1.58 5.69 2.56
C TYR A 244 3.08 5.40 2.55
N LEU A 245 3.52 4.19 2.24
CA LEU A 245 4.94 3.87 2.08
C LEU A 245 5.58 4.66 0.93
N ILE A 246 4.97 4.62 -0.26
CA ILE A 246 5.45 5.36 -1.43
C ILE A 246 5.43 6.86 -1.11
N ARG A 247 4.34 7.35 -0.49
CA ARG A 247 4.25 8.76 -0.11
C ARG A 247 5.31 9.14 0.94
N LEU A 248 5.62 8.25 1.88
CA LEU A 248 6.64 8.47 2.90
C LEU A 248 8.03 8.57 2.26
N ALA A 249 8.37 7.63 1.37
CA ALA A 249 9.60 7.66 0.61
C ALA A 249 9.73 8.97 -0.20
N ASP A 250 8.65 9.38 -0.87
CA ASP A 250 8.58 10.63 -1.63
C ASP A 250 8.86 11.87 -0.76
N VAL A 251 8.16 12.03 0.37
CA VAL A 251 8.37 13.20 1.26
C VAL A 251 9.72 13.15 1.98
N CYS A 252 10.36 11.98 2.04
CA CYS A 252 11.71 11.78 2.55
C CYS A 252 12.80 11.91 1.47
N GLY A 253 12.44 12.15 0.20
CA GLY A 253 13.40 12.23 -0.91
C GLY A 253 14.11 10.91 -1.22
N VAL A 254 13.48 9.77 -0.92
CA VAL A 254 14.03 8.42 -1.12
C VAL A 254 13.44 7.82 -2.39
N SER A 255 14.31 7.39 -3.33
CA SER A 255 13.88 6.54 -4.45
C SER A 255 13.64 5.12 -3.94
N LEU A 256 12.37 4.76 -3.76
CA LEU A 256 11.98 3.47 -3.20
C LEU A 256 12.48 2.30 -4.09
N GLY A 257 12.30 2.41 -5.41
CA GLY A 257 12.76 1.40 -6.36
C GLY A 257 14.27 1.16 -6.28
N GLN A 258 15.08 2.23 -6.28
CA GLN A 258 16.54 2.10 -6.19
C GLN A 258 17.00 1.48 -4.86
N VAL A 259 16.42 1.90 -3.73
CA VAL A 259 16.79 1.35 -2.43
C VAL A 259 16.39 -0.12 -2.32
N SER A 260 15.18 -0.49 -2.75
CA SER A 260 14.74 -1.88 -2.74
C SER A 260 15.61 -2.76 -3.64
N LEU A 261 15.99 -2.29 -4.83
CA LEU A 261 16.91 -3.03 -5.71
C LEU A 261 18.28 -3.27 -5.09
N LYS A 262 18.81 -2.30 -4.33
CA LYS A 262 20.08 -2.44 -3.59
C LYS A 262 20.01 -3.49 -2.48
N LEU A 263 18.84 -3.69 -1.87
CA LEU A 263 18.66 -4.66 -0.78
C LEU A 263 18.53 -6.11 -1.28
N VAL A 264 18.14 -6.31 -2.55
CA VAL A 264 17.96 -7.63 -3.17
C VAL A 264 19.05 -8.00 -4.18
N GLY A 265 20.12 -7.19 -4.28
CA GLY A 265 21.28 -7.40 -5.15
C GLY A 265 22.53 -7.71 -4.35
#